data_AF-Q21HY6-F1
#
_entry.id   AF-Q21HY6-F1
#
_cell.length_a   1.000
_cell.length_b   1.000
_cell.length_c   1.000
_cell.angle_alpha   90.00
_cell.angle_beta   90.00
_cell.angle_gamma   90.00
#
_symmetry.space_group_name_H-M   'P 1'
#
loop_
_entity.id
_entity.type
_entity.pdbx_description
1 polymer ?
#
loop_
_entity_poly.entity_id
_entity_poly.type
_entity_poly.pdbx_seq_one_letter_code
_entity_poly.pdbx_strand_id
1 'polypeptide(L)'
;MLSHKLSIIAATSVLVAACQSPANVKELEVKNSNLQNQLTKAQQEIVGLQTDKKQLMGEISELKRVMGVLDTEKSSRVEESLSLRTEVRQFVQAQVDSLKAFMVASDLLDYVGGELVQRSSAHEGPGVLVDLGNRVPRAGNLSGVAGFFTGPTSLKVYVLRPVDDRYVVIWGSNTLTVAGAGEQRVEFGVSVGIQQGDVIAYDFNGNVNVTFDKGTGATALSSKSLQLGTAISPSSLKNAKEKRAYSLGVFAILK
;
A
#
# COMPACT_ATOMS: atom_id res chain seq x y z
N MET A 1 103.94 84.05 -12.19
CA MET A 1 103.94 85.34 -11.47
C MET A 1 102.55 85.93 -11.56
N LEU A 2 101.97 86.25 -10.39
CA LEU A 2 100.92 87.23 -10.09
C LEU A 2 99.79 87.44 -11.12
N SER A 3 98.56 87.02 -10.82
CA SER A 3 97.58 87.84 -10.07
C SER A 3 97.17 89.12 -10.81
N HIS A 4 95.89 89.22 -11.20
CA HIS A 4 95.02 90.39 -11.01
C HIS A 4 93.56 90.00 -11.32
N LYS A 5 92.72 89.90 -10.28
CA LYS A 5 91.64 90.84 -9.89
C LYS A 5 90.47 90.86 -10.89
N LEU A 6 89.35 90.21 -10.57
CA LEU A 6 88.16 90.80 -9.92
C LEU A 6 87.69 92.13 -10.56
N SER A 7 86.55 92.10 -11.28
CA SER A 7 85.26 92.65 -10.82
C SER A 7 84.33 93.23 -11.90
N ILE A 8 83.11 92.66 -11.95
CA ILE A 8 81.77 93.30 -12.03
C ILE A 8 81.24 93.76 -13.42
N ILE A 9 79.94 93.44 -13.63
CA ILE A 9 78.82 94.21 -14.27
C ILE A 9 78.11 93.31 -15.31
N ALA A 10 77.04 92.58 -14.97
CA ALA A 10 75.61 92.95 -14.90
C ALA A 10 74.83 92.82 -16.23
N ALA A 11 73.78 92.00 -16.17
CA ALA A 11 72.47 92.12 -16.85
C ALA A 11 72.40 92.23 -18.38
N THR A 12 72.20 91.09 -19.06
CA THR A 12 71.32 90.85 -20.23
C THR A 12 71.47 89.37 -20.55
N SER A 13 70.47 88.49 -20.57
CA SER A 13 69.33 88.49 -21.49
C SER A 13 68.32 87.41 -21.06
N VAL A 14 67.08 87.82 -20.81
CA VAL A 14 65.89 86.98 -20.97
C VAL A 14 65.79 86.60 -22.45
N LEU A 15 65.46 85.33 -22.74
CA LEU A 15 65.13 84.70 -24.04
C LEU A 15 66.10 83.56 -24.44
N VAL A 16 65.95 82.40 -23.79
CA VAL A 16 65.85 81.15 -24.54
C VAL A 16 64.60 80.44 -24.04
N ALA A 17 63.50 80.71 -24.74
CA ALA A 17 62.26 79.97 -24.62
C ALA A 17 62.42 78.56 -25.19
N ALA A 18 61.70 77.62 -24.57
CA ALA A 18 61.12 76.46 -25.21
C ALA A 18 62.08 75.47 -25.90
N CYS A 19 62.75 74.64 -25.08
CA CYS A 19 62.87 73.23 -25.45
C CYS A 19 61.45 72.65 -25.51
N GLN A 20 60.93 72.47 -26.72
CA GLN A 20 59.74 71.68 -26.97
C GLN A 20 59.97 70.26 -26.42
N SER A 21 59.48 70.01 -25.21
CA SER A 21 59.06 68.67 -24.82
C SER A 21 58.07 68.20 -25.89
N PRO A 22 58.29 67.06 -26.56
CA PRO A 22 57.38 66.61 -27.59
C PRO A 22 55.99 66.48 -26.95
N ALA A 23 54.96 66.99 -27.61
CA ALA A 23 53.57 66.98 -27.14
C ALA A 23 53.09 65.60 -26.64
N ASN A 24 53.79 64.53 -27.03
CA ASN A 24 53.62 63.15 -26.61
C ASN A 24 53.80 62.88 -25.09
N VAL A 25 54.66 63.62 -24.37
CA VAL A 25 54.99 63.29 -22.96
C VAL A 25 53.82 63.58 -22.02
N LYS A 26 53.11 64.70 -22.21
CA LYS A 26 51.90 65.04 -21.44
C LYS A 26 50.75 64.07 -21.71
N GLU A 27 50.59 63.64 -22.95
CA GLU A 27 49.54 62.68 -23.33
C GLU A 27 49.81 61.30 -22.72
N LEU A 28 51.08 60.87 -22.69
CA LEU A 28 51.53 59.66 -22.02
C LEU A 28 51.30 59.71 -20.50
N GLU A 29 51.52 60.86 -19.87
CA GLU A 29 51.31 61.06 -18.43
C GLU A 29 49.81 60.97 -18.07
N VAL A 30 48.94 61.57 -18.89
CA VAL A 30 47.48 61.45 -18.75
C VAL A 30 47.01 60.02 -18.98
N LYS A 31 47.56 59.30 -19.99
CA LYS A 31 47.25 57.89 -20.23
C LYS A 31 47.70 57.00 -19.06
N ASN A 32 48.89 57.22 -18.51
CA ASN A 32 49.36 56.49 -17.33
C ASN A 32 48.47 56.74 -16.12
N SER A 33 48.09 57.99 -15.84
CA SER A 33 47.18 58.32 -14.75
C SER A 33 45.81 57.64 -14.92
N ASN A 34 45.25 57.64 -16.13
CA ASN A 34 43.99 56.95 -16.43
C ASN A 34 44.10 55.42 -16.28
N LEU A 35 45.17 54.82 -16.78
CA LEU A 35 45.42 53.37 -16.62
C LEU A 35 45.58 53.01 -15.14
N GLN A 36 46.24 53.86 -14.35
CA GLN A 36 46.42 53.66 -12.92
C GLN A 36 45.09 53.75 -12.17
N ASN A 37 44.23 54.71 -12.52
CA ASN A 37 42.88 54.80 -11.99
C ASN A 37 42.00 53.59 -12.38
N GLN A 38 42.10 53.12 -13.63
CA GLN A 38 41.40 51.91 -14.07
C GLN A 38 41.90 50.66 -13.34
N LEU A 39 43.21 50.57 -13.11
CA LEU A 39 43.83 49.46 -12.36
C LEU A 39 43.38 49.46 -10.90
N THR A 40 43.34 50.63 -10.25
CA THR A 40 42.82 50.76 -8.89
C THR A 40 41.34 50.40 -8.81
N LYS A 41 40.52 50.83 -9.77
CA LYS A 41 39.09 50.49 -9.83
C LYS A 41 38.88 48.99 -10.04
N ALA A 42 39.62 48.38 -10.96
CA ALA A 42 39.58 46.94 -11.20
C ALA A 42 40.07 46.14 -9.97
N GLN A 43 41.08 46.62 -9.25
CA GLN A 43 41.53 46.00 -7.99
C GLN A 43 40.46 46.07 -6.90
N GLN A 44 39.77 47.21 -6.76
CA GLN A 44 38.65 47.33 -5.82
C GLN A 44 37.51 46.36 -6.18
N GLU A 45 37.19 46.24 -7.47
CA GLU A 45 36.16 45.32 -7.97
C GLU A 45 36.54 43.85 -7.76
N ILE A 46 37.81 43.49 -7.97
CA ILE A 46 38.33 42.15 -7.68
C ILE A 46 38.20 41.82 -6.19
N VAL A 47 38.53 42.77 -5.30
CA VAL A 47 38.38 42.57 -3.84
C VAL A 47 36.91 42.41 -3.46
N GLY A 48 36.00 43.17 -4.10
CA GLY A 48 34.55 43.01 -3.94
C GLY A 48 34.09 41.62 -4.36
N LEU A 49 34.39 41.21 -5.58
CA LEU A 49 34.03 39.89 -6.12
C LEU A 49 34.65 38.73 -5.30
N GLN A 50 35.85 38.90 -4.75
CA GLN A 50 36.46 37.91 -3.85
C GLN A 50 35.71 37.79 -2.53
N THR A 51 35.24 38.91 -1.98
CA THR A 51 34.39 38.93 -0.78
C THR A 51 33.07 38.22 -1.04
N ASP A 52 32.39 38.56 -2.14
CA ASP A 52 31.12 37.94 -2.53
C ASP A 52 31.27 36.45 -2.76
N LYS A 53 32.34 36.03 -3.47
CA LYS A 53 32.66 34.61 -3.66
C LYS A 53 32.80 33.89 -2.33
N LYS A 54 33.50 34.48 -1.36
CA LYS A 54 33.69 33.87 -0.05
C LYS A 54 32.36 33.75 0.71
N GLN A 55 31.50 34.77 0.64
CA GLN A 55 30.18 34.74 1.24
C GLN A 55 29.30 33.64 0.61
N LEU A 56 29.21 33.60 -0.72
CA LEU A 56 28.45 32.59 -1.45
C LEU A 56 28.95 31.16 -1.16
N MET A 57 30.26 30.96 -1.03
CA MET A 57 30.81 29.67 -0.61
C MET A 57 30.36 29.27 0.81
N GLY A 58 30.24 30.24 1.71
CA GLY A 58 29.67 30.04 3.05
C GLY A 58 28.20 29.65 3.01
N GLU A 59 27.40 30.37 2.23
CA GLU A 59 25.96 30.09 2.03
C GLU A 59 25.73 28.70 1.41
N ILE A 60 26.54 28.29 0.42
CA ILE A 60 26.49 26.96 -0.18
C ILE A 60 26.82 25.87 0.85
N SER A 61 27.81 26.12 1.72
CA SER A 61 28.17 25.16 2.78
C SER A 61 27.02 24.99 3.78
N GLU A 62 26.39 26.10 4.17
CA GLU A 62 25.28 26.07 5.11
C GLU A 62 24.03 25.42 4.50
N LEU A 63 23.73 25.72 3.23
CA LEU A 63 22.64 25.06 2.51
C LEU A 63 22.84 23.55 2.45
N LYS A 64 24.06 23.08 2.13
CA LYS A 64 24.39 21.64 2.12
C LYS A 64 24.21 21.00 3.49
N ARG A 65 24.58 21.71 4.56
CA ARG A 65 24.39 21.24 5.94
C ARG A 65 22.91 21.08 6.26
N VAL A 66 22.10 22.10 5.97
CA VAL A 66 20.64 22.08 6.20
C VAL A 66 19.97 21.00 5.37
N MET A 67 20.33 20.83 4.10
CA MET A 67 19.82 19.75 3.26
C MET A 67 20.10 18.37 3.86
N GLY A 68 21.34 18.13 4.35
CA GLY A 68 21.69 16.86 4.98
C GLY A 68 20.89 16.56 6.25
N VAL A 69 20.63 17.57 7.08
CA VAL A 69 19.76 17.43 8.26
C VAL A 69 18.32 17.13 7.83
N LEU A 70 17.78 17.88 6.87
CA LEU A 70 16.41 17.69 6.38
C LEU A 70 16.21 16.31 5.75
N ASP A 71 17.17 15.81 4.98
CA ASP A 71 17.09 14.48 4.39
C ASP A 71 17.09 13.39 5.48
N THR A 72 17.92 13.56 6.52
CA THR A 72 17.97 12.65 7.67
C THR A 72 16.67 12.66 8.46
N GLU A 73 16.15 13.84 8.80
CA GLU A 73 14.86 14.00 9.50
C GLU A 73 13.71 13.44 8.66
N LYS A 74 13.69 13.74 7.35
CA LYS A 74 12.67 13.22 6.43
C LYS A 74 12.70 11.70 6.38
N SER A 75 13.87 11.08 6.24
CA SER A 75 14.00 9.63 6.24
C SER A 75 13.51 9.02 7.55
N SER A 76 13.93 9.60 8.68
CA SER A 76 13.50 9.15 10.02
C SER A 76 11.97 9.26 10.19
N ARG A 77 11.36 10.37 9.77
CA ARG A 77 9.90 10.57 9.82
C ARG A 77 9.13 9.61 8.92
N VAL A 78 9.67 9.27 7.76
CA VAL A 78 9.06 8.29 6.85
C VAL A 78 9.09 6.90 7.48
N GLU A 79 10.23 6.50 8.05
CA GLU A 79 10.38 5.20 8.72
C GLU A 79 9.44 5.07 9.93
N GLU A 80 9.41 6.08 10.80
CA GLU A 80 8.49 6.17 11.94
C GLU A 80 7.02 6.07 11.50
N SER A 81 6.65 6.81 10.45
CA SER A 81 5.29 6.76 9.90
C SER A 81 4.91 5.39 9.35
N LEU A 82 5.85 4.67 8.73
CA LEU A 82 5.62 3.32 8.22
C LEU A 82 5.47 2.31 9.36
N SER A 83 6.28 2.41 10.41
CA SER A 83 6.15 1.58 11.62
C SER A 83 4.79 1.79 12.27
N LEU A 84 4.43 3.04 12.56
CA LEU A 84 3.17 3.38 13.21
C LEU A 84 1.95 2.89 12.41
N ARG A 85 1.97 3.04 11.08
CA ARG A 85 0.90 2.50 10.21
C ARG A 85 0.77 0.99 10.31
N THR A 86 1.88 0.28 10.42
CA THR A 86 1.90 -1.18 10.54
C THR A 86 1.33 -1.61 11.90
N GLU A 87 1.75 -0.96 12.98
CA GLU A 87 1.23 -1.20 14.34
C GLU A 87 -0.28 -0.93 14.43
N VAL A 88 -0.75 0.20 13.89
CA VAL A 88 -2.19 0.53 13.86
C VAL A 88 -2.98 -0.51 13.08
N ARG A 89 -2.47 -0.97 11.92
CA ARG A 89 -3.14 -2.03 11.15
C ARG A 89 -3.24 -3.33 11.94
N GLN A 90 -2.15 -3.75 12.60
CA GLN A 90 -2.14 -4.97 13.41
C GLN A 90 -3.11 -4.86 14.59
N PHE A 91 -3.12 -3.72 15.29
CA PHE A 91 -4.05 -3.47 16.38
C PHE A 91 -5.51 -3.54 15.93
N VAL A 92 -5.86 -2.85 14.84
CA VAL A 92 -7.22 -2.87 14.29
C VAL A 92 -7.62 -4.30 13.88
N GLN A 93 -6.72 -5.04 13.24
CA GLN A 93 -6.98 -6.43 12.86
C GLN A 93 -7.26 -7.29 14.10
N ALA A 94 -6.44 -7.17 15.16
CA ALA A 94 -6.65 -7.90 16.40
C ALA A 94 -7.99 -7.55 17.09
N GLN A 95 -8.41 -6.28 17.06
CA GLN A 95 -9.72 -5.87 17.58
C GLN A 95 -10.87 -6.46 16.76
N VAL A 96 -10.75 -6.46 15.42
CA VAL A 96 -11.74 -7.08 14.52
C VAL A 96 -11.85 -8.58 14.78
N ASP A 97 -10.72 -9.27 14.95
CA ASP A 97 -10.71 -10.72 15.19
C ASP A 97 -11.29 -11.05 16.57
N SER A 98 -11.00 -10.24 17.59
CA SER A 98 -11.63 -10.35 18.91
C SER A 98 -13.15 -10.17 18.87
N LEU A 99 -13.64 -9.15 18.15
CA LEU A 99 -15.06 -8.92 17.97
C LEU A 99 -15.74 -10.07 17.21
N LYS A 100 -15.10 -10.61 16.17
CA LYS A 100 -15.61 -11.79 15.44
C LYS A 100 -15.74 -12.99 16.37
N ALA A 101 -14.69 -13.29 17.14
CA ALA A 101 -14.72 -14.41 18.09
C ALA A 101 -15.85 -14.23 19.12
N PHE A 102 -16.05 -13.02 19.64
CA PHE A 102 -17.16 -12.71 20.55
C PHE A 102 -18.54 -12.95 19.90
N MET A 103 -18.73 -12.51 18.65
CA MET A 103 -19.99 -12.70 17.92
C MET A 103 -20.27 -14.18 17.65
N VAL A 104 -19.25 -14.96 17.30
CA VAL A 104 -19.37 -16.42 17.11
C VAL A 104 -19.72 -17.12 18.43
N ALA A 105 -19.04 -16.75 19.52
CA ALA A 105 -19.26 -17.33 20.85
C ALA A 105 -20.63 -16.98 21.44
N SER A 106 -21.16 -15.81 21.12
CA SER A 106 -22.44 -15.31 21.64
C SER A 106 -23.65 -15.66 20.77
N ASP A 107 -23.47 -16.46 19.71
CA ASP A 107 -24.51 -16.85 18.75
C ASP A 107 -25.25 -15.66 18.10
N LEU A 108 -24.56 -14.51 17.99
CA LEU A 108 -25.11 -13.27 17.43
C LEU A 108 -25.04 -13.21 15.90
N LEU A 109 -24.61 -14.30 15.27
CA LEU A 109 -24.48 -14.41 13.83
C LEU A 109 -25.72 -15.04 13.24
N ASP A 110 -26.20 -14.49 12.13
CA ASP A 110 -27.27 -15.09 11.36
C ASP A 110 -26.77 -16.42 10.79
N TYR A 111 -27.59 -17.46 10.95
CA TYR A 111 -27.30 -18.78 10.40
C TYR A 111 -28.05 -18.99 9.08
N VAL A 112 -27.34 -19.45 8.06
CA VAL A 112 -27.89 -19.80 6.74
C VAL A 112 -27.49 -21.24 6.40
N GLY A 113 -28.44 -22.17 6.46
CA GLY A 113 -28.21 -23.58 6.17
C GLY A 113 -29.26 -24.50 6.79
N GLY A 114 -29.01 -25.80 6.71
CA GLY A 114 -29.86 -26.82 7.31
C GLY A 114 -29.58 -26.99 8.80
N GLU A 115 -30.62 -27.21 9.60
CA GLU A 115 -30.53 -27.36 11.05
C GLU A 115 -29.39 -28.31 11.50
N LEU A 116 -28.63 -27.87 12.51
CA LEU A 116 -27.41 -28.52 13.03
C LEU A 116 -27.73 -29.68 13.99
N VAL A 117 -28.53 -30.63 13.52
CA VAL A 117 -28.94 -31.81 14.31
C VAL A 117 -28.31 -33.09 13.77
N GLN A 118 -28.22 -34.12 14.58
CA GLN A 118 -27.86 -35.44 14.09
C GLN A 118 -28.98 -35.99 13.20
N ARG A 119 -28.63 -36.49 12.02
CA ARG A 119 -29.59 -37.06 11.04
C ARG A 119 -29.33 -38.54 10.78
N SER A 120 -30.27 -39.16 10.09
CA SER A 120 -30.38 -40.61 9.97
C SER A 120 -29.47 -41.25 8.91
N SER A 121 -29.13 -40.52 7.84
CA SER A 121 -28.39 -41.05 6.70
C SER A 121 -26.97 -40.48 6.62
N ALA A 122 -25.99 -41.34 6.35
CA ALA A 122 -24.63 -40.93 6.01
C ALA A 122 -24.46 -40.86 4.48
N HIS A 123 -23.58 -39.97 4.02
CA HIS A 123 -23.17 -39.93 2.63
C HIS A 123 -21.83 -40.65 2.45
N GLU A 124 -21.79 -41.59 1.49
CA GLU A 124 -20.57 -42.34 1.20
C GLU A 124 -19.81 -41.72 0.03
N GLY A 125 -18.51 -41.47 0.25
CA GLY A 125 -17.59 -40.97 -0.76
C GLY A 125 -17.44 -39.44 -0.82
N PRO A 126 -16.51 -38.94 -1.65
CA PRO A 126 -16.31 -37.53 -1.88
C PRO A 126 -17.40 -36.93 -2.74
N GLY A 127 -17.71 -35.67 -2.49
CA GLY A 127 -18.74 -34.98 -3.26
C GLY A 127 -18.82 -33.50 -2.90
N VAL A 128 -19.33 -32.75 -3.87
CA VAL A 128 -19.71 -31.35 -3.66
C VAL A 128 -21.20 -31.31 -3.36
N LEU A 129 -21.54 -30.83 -2.18
CA LEU A 129 -22.92 -30.55 -1.78
C LEU A 129 -23.26 -29.12 -2.16
N VAL A 130 -24.33 -28.90 -2.91
CA VAL A 130 -24.81 -27.56 -3.29
C VAL A 130 -26.16 -27.34 -2.61
N ASP A 131 -26.24 -26.41 -1.67
CA ASP A 131 -27.45 -26.13 -0.91
C ASP A 131 -28.38 -25.16 -1.65
N LEU A 132 -29.25 -25.71 -2.51
CA LEU A 132 -30.23 -24.90 -3.24
C LEU A 132 -31.44 -24.52 -2.37
N GLY A 133 -31.57 -25.13 -1.18
CA GLY A 133 -32.72 -24.95 -0.28
C GLY A 133 -32.59 -23.72 0.60
N ASN A 134 -31.38 -23.46 1.10
CA ASN A 134 -31.11 -22.34 2.00
C ASN A 134 -30.35 -21.25 1.27
N ARG A 135 -31.05 -20.52 0.40
CA ARG A 135 -30.46 -19.34 -0.25
C ARG A 135 -30.24 -18.23 0.77
N VAL A 136 -29.16 -17.48 0.58
CA VAL A 136 -28.83 -16.33 1.42
C VAL A 136 -29.99 -15.33 1.38
N PRO A 137 -30.64 -15.00 2.51
CA PRO A 137 -31.87 -14.21 2.50
C PRO A 137 -31.61 -12.71 2.30
N ARG A 138 -30.43 -12.21 2.69
CA ARG A 138 -30.03 -10.80 2.62
C ARG A 138 -28.52 -10.67 2.35
N ALA A 139 -28.08 -9.53 1.85
CA ALA A 139 -26.66 -9.28 1.66
C ALA A 139 -25.93 -9.20 3.02
N GLY A 140 -24.64 -9.52 3.05
CA GLY A 140 -23.90 -9.58 4.31
C GLY A 140 -22.46 -10.01 4.13
N ASN A 141 -21.85 -10.45 5.23
CA ASN A 141 -20.52 -11.05 5.21
C ASN A 141 -20.56 -12.43 5.89
N LEU A 142 -20.02 -13.46 5.23
CA LEU A 142 -19.81 -14.76 5.86
C LEU A 142 -18.56 -14.73 6.73
N SER A 143 -18.66 -15.41 7.87
CA SER A 143 -17.58 -15.53 8.84
C SER A 143 -17.12 -16.98 9.05
N GLY A 144 -17.90 -17.98 8.64
CA GLY A 144 -17.48 -19.38 8.74
C GLY A 144 -18.58 -20.39 8.44
N VAL A 145 -18.27 -21.66 8.74
CA VAL A 145 -19.13 -22.82 8.51
C VAL A 145 -19.41 -23.55 9.82
N ALA A 146 -20.64 -24.03 9.96
CA ALA A 146 -21.04 -24.88 11.07
C ALA A 146 -21.71 -26.15 10.53
N GLY A 147 -21.52 -27.25 11.22
CA GLY A 147 -22.08 -28.53 10.82
C GLY A 147 -22.14 -29.53 11.97
N PHE A 148 -23.00 -30.52 11.85
CA PHE A 148 -23.01 -31.70 12.72
C PHE A 148 -22.26 -32.84 12.02
N PHE A 149 -21.02 -33.06 12.43
CA PHE A 149 -20.11 -33.99 11.78
C PHE A 149 -20.11 -35.37 12.44
N THR A 150 -19.91 -36.43 11.66
CA THR A 150 -19.77 -37.80 12.17
C THR A 150 -18.33 -38.19 12.49
N GLY A 151 -17.36 -37.34 12.12
CA GLY A 151 -15.95 -37.56 12.36
C GLY A 151 -15.07 -36.49 11.69
N PRO A 152 -13.73 -36.57 11.89
CA PRO A 152 -12.80 -35.60 11.33
C PRO A 152 -12.90 -35.54 9.80
N THR A 153 -12.86 -34.34 9.21
CA THR A 153 -12.93 -34.18 7.76
C THR A 153 -12.28 -32.87 7.31
N SER A 154 -12.11 -32.72 6.00
CA SER A 154 -11.62 -31.49 5.40
C SER A 154 -12.56 -31.08 4.27
N LEU A 155 -12.95 -29.80 4.27
CA LEU A 155 -13.85 -29.26 3.28
C LEU A 155 -13.44 -27.87 2.80
N LYS A 156 -13.95 -27.49 1.63
CA LYS A 156 -13.94 -26.11 1.14
C LYS A 156 -15.38 -25.61 1.01
N VAL A 157 -15.58 -24.34 1.30
CA VAL A 157 -16.87 -23.66 1.15
C VAL A 157 -16.79 -22.75 -0.06
N TYR A 158 -17.80 -22.80 -0.92
CA TYR A 158 -17.93 -21.95 -2.09
C TYR A 158 -19.20 -21.12 -2.01
N VAL A 159 -19.10 -19.88 -2.48
CA VAL A 159 -20.27 -19.01 -2.69
C VAL A 159 -20.59 -19.01 -4.19
N LEU A 160 -21.83 -19.35 -4.51
CA LEU A 160 -22.34 -19.39 -5.87
C LEU A 160 -23.39 -18.32 -6.08
N ARG A 161 -23.15 -17.46 -7.06
CA ARG A 161 -24.08 -16.40 -7.44
C ARG A 161 -25.01 -16.85 -8.56
N PRO A 162 -26.33 -16.71 -8.41
CA PRO A 162 -27.24 -16.90 -9.54
C PRO A 162 -26.98 -15.85 -10.63
N VAL A 163 -26.75 -16.30 -11.85
CA VAL A 163 -26.65 -15.48 -13.07
C VAL A 163 -27.45 -16.22 -14.14
N ASP A 164 -28.59 -15.65 -14.52
CA ASP A 164 -29.60 -16.30 -15.36
C ASP A 164 -30.00 -17.69 -14.77
N ASP A 165 -29.97 -18.74 -15.60
CA ASP A 165 -30.28 -20.12 -15.20
C ASP A 165 -29.06 -20.91 -14.66
N ARG A 166 -28.01 -20.20 -14.24
CA ARG A 166 -26.74 -20.81 -13.78
C ARG A 166 -26.25 -20.22 -12.47
N TYR A 167 -25.42 -20.98 -11.79
CA TYR A 167 -24.74 -20.58 -10.57
C TYR A 167 -23.24 -20.43 -10.85
N VAL A 168 -22.71 -19.22 -10.71
CA VAL A 168 -21.30 -18.92 -10.94
C VAL A 168 -20.57 -18.90 -9.61
N VAL A 169 -19.46 -19.62 -9.51
CA VAL A 169 -18.61 -19.62 -8.32
C VAL A 169 -17.88 -18.29 -8.23
N ILE A 170 -18.22 -17.47 -7.24
CA ILE A 170 -17.64 -16.13 -7.04
C ILE A 170 -16.58 -16.09 -5.96
N TRP A 171 -16.54 -17.11 -5.10
CA TRP A 171 -15.55 -17.24 -4.03
C TRP A 171 -15.43 -18.70 -3.58
N GLY A 172 -14.24 -19.06 -3.09
CA GLY A 172 -13.96 -20.33 -2.43
C GLY A 172 -13.02 -20.14 -1.25
N SER A 173 -13.28 -20.85 -0.16
CA SER A 173 -12.43 -20.82 1.03
C SER A 173 -11.12 -21.56 0.82
N ASN A 174 -10.15 -21.31 1.72
CA ASN A 174 -9.08 -22.28 1.95
C ASN A 174 -9.66 -23.60 2.49
N THR A 175 -8.87 -24.67 2.43
CA THR A 175 -9.29 -25.95 3.04
C THR A 175 -9.46 -25.76 4.54
N LEU A 176 -10.64 -26.10 5.04
CA LEU A 176 -11.02 -26.07 6.44
C LEU A 176 -10.93 -27.48 7.01
N THR A 177 -10.37 -27.60 8.21
CA THR A 177 -10.22 -28.88 8.90
C THR A 177 -11.20 -28.94 10.07
N VAL A 178 -11.98 -30.01 10.12
CA VAL A 178 -12.88 -30.34 11.22
C VAL A 178 -12.24 -31.45 12.04
N ALA A 179 -12.02 -31.19 13.33
CA ALA A 179 -11.18 -32.04 14.17
C ALA A 179 -11.88 -33.30 14.69
N GLY A 180 -13.21 -33.31 14.81
CA GLY A 180 -13.94 -34.40 15.45
C GLY A 180 -15.42 -34.45 15.10
N ALA A 181 -16.13 -35.40 15.72
CA ALA A 181 -17.57 -35.57 15.58
C ALA A 181 -18.36 -34.60 16.47
N GLY A 182 -19.64 -34.42 16.17
CA GLY A 182 -20.57 -33.51 16.86
C GLY A 182 -20.76 -32.18 16.14
N GLU A 183 -21.40 -31.22 16.81
CA GLU A 183 -21.49 -29.85 16.30
C GLU A 183 -20.09 -29.22 16.31
N GLN A 184 -19.65 -28.73 15.15
CA GLN A 184 -18.37 -28.05 15.00
C GLN A 184 -18.60 -26.74 14.24
N ARG A 185 -17.92 -25.68 14.70
CA ARG A 185 -17.89 -24.37 14.07
C ARG A 185 -16.46 -24.07 13.66
N VAL A 186 -16.26 -23.71 12.39
CA VAL A 186 -14.94 -23.39 11.83
C VAL A 186 -15.02 -22.04 11.15
N GLU A 187 -14.20 -21.10 11.61
CA GLU A 187 -14.14 -19.75 11.07
C GLU A 187 -13.38 -19.70 9.74
N PHE A 188 -13.78 -18.78 8.87
CA PHE A 188 -13.00 -18.45 7.68
C PHE A 188 -11.89 -17.47 8.05
N GLY A 189 -10.67 -17.71 7.56
CA GLY A 189 -9.57 -16.76 7.74
C GLY A 189 -9.80 -15.40 7.07
N VAL A 190 -10.75 -15.32 6.12
CA VAL A 190 -11.14 -14.07 5.46
C VAL A 190 -12.67 -14.02 5.37
N SER A 191 -13.25 -12.89 5.78
CA SER A 191 -14.68 -12.64 5.63
C SER A 191 -15.01 -12.35 4.16
N VAL A 192 -16.08 -12.94 3.64
CA VAL A 192 -16.51 -12.77 2.25
C VAL A 192 -17.87 -12.11 2.17
N GLY A 193 -18.00 -11.10 1.31
CA GLY A 193 -19.27 -10.44 1.02
C GLY A 193 -20.20 -11.34 0.20
N ILE A 194 -21.44 -11.48 0.67
CA ILE A 194 -22.51 -12.24 0.01
C ILE A 194 -23.67 -11.34 -0.36
N GLN A 195 -24.43 -11.74 -1.36
CA GLN A 195 -25.65 -11.09 -1.82
C GLN A 195 -26.88 -11.96 -1.57
N GLN A 196 -28.03 -11.32 -1.51
CA GLN A 196 -29.31 -12.02 -1.47
C GLN A 196 -29.43 -12.97 -2.67
N GLY A 197 -29.82 -14.21 -2.41
CA GLY A 197 -29.98 -15.26 -3.41
C GLY A 197 -28.72 -16.05 -3.72
N ASP A 198 -27.55 -15.64 -3.20
CA ASP A 198 -26.34 -16.47 -3.27
C ASP A 198 -26.60 -17.83 -2.60
N VAL A 199 -25.97 -18.87 -3.12
CA VAL A 199 -26.07 -20.27 -2.68
C VAL A 199 -24.72 -20.73 -2.14
N ILE A 200 -24.73 -21.63 -1.17
CA ILE A 200 -23.50 -22.19 -0.60
C ILE A 200 -23.28 -23.60 -1.12
N ALA A 201 -22.03 -23.93 -1.45
CA ALA A 201 -21.60 -25.30 -1.69
C ALA A 201 -20.44 -25.71 -0.80
N TYR A 202 -20.36 -27.00 -0.53
CA TYR A 202 -19.39 -27.65 0.35
C TYR A 202 -18.69 -28.76 -0.43
N ASP A 203 -17.41 -28.59 -0.72
CA ASP A 203 -16.58 -29.59 -1.40
C ASP A 203 -15.78 -30.37 -0.37
N PHE A 204 -16.06 -31.67 -0.26
CA PHE A 204 -15.36 -32.57 0.64
C PHE A 204 -14.27 -33.33 -0.14
N ASN A 205 -13.00 -33.13 0.27
CA ASN A 205 -11.85 -33.80 -0.34
C ASN A 205 -11.73 -35.30 0.03
N GLY A 206 -12.74 -35.87 0.70
CA GLY A 206 -12.79 -37.25 1.20
C GLY A 206 -14.22 -37.59 1.59
N ASN A 207 -14.42 -38.48 2.56
CA ASN A 207 -15.77 -38.83 3.00
C ASN A 207 -16.53 -37.59 3.51
N VAL A 208 -17.75 -37.42 2.99
CA VAL A 208 -18.72 -36.45 3.51
C VAL A 208 -19.18 -36.93 4.89
N ASN A 209 -18.43 -36.55 5.92
CA ASN A 209 -18.70 -36.89 7.33
C ASN A 209 -19.81 -36.00 7.91
N VAL A 210 -20.90 -35.86 7.17
CA VAL A 210 -22.09 -35.07 7.56
C VAL A 210 -23.32 -35.89 7.23
N THR A 211 -24.23 -35.96 8.19
CA THR A 211 -25.49 -36.68 8.03
C THR A 211 -26.55 -35.84 7.31
N PHE A 212 -27.50 -36.52 6.68
CA PHE A 212 -28.63 -35.89 6.00
C PHE A 212 -29.93 -36.67 6.21
N ASP A 213 -31.06 -36.02 5.97
CA ASP A 213 -32.36 -36.67 5.81
C ASP A 213 -32.88 -36.49 4.39
N LYS A 214 -33.70 -37.45 3.95
CA LYS A 214 -34.36 -37.41 2.64
C LYS A 214 -35.76 -36.81 2.77
N GLY A 215 -36.23 -36.13 1.73
CA GLY A 215 -37.58 -35.58 1.62
C GLY A 215 -37.77 -34.13 2.09
N THR A 216 -36.82 -33.55 2.83
CA THR A 216 -37.02 -32.28 3.56
C THR A 216 -36.15 -31.11 3.10
N GLY A 217 -35.13 -31.33 2.26
CA GLY A 217 -34.21 -30.27 1.81
C GLY A 217 -34.12 -30.11 0.30
N ALA A 218 -33.21 -29.27 -0.17
CA ALA A 218 -32.90 -29.13 -1.59
C ALA A 218 -31.39 -29.09 -1.85
N THR A 219 -30.61 -29.86 -1.07
CA THR A 219 -29.19 -30.06 -1.35
C THR A 219 -29.03 -31.04 -2.51
N ALA A 220 -28.30 -30.61 -3.54
CA ALA A 220 -27.99 -31.42 -4.71
C ALA A 220 -26.48 -31.75 -4.74
N LEU A 221 -26.11 -32.79 -5.50
CA LEU A 221 -24.73 -33.28 -5.55
C LEU A 221 -24.07 -32.90 -6.88
N SER A 222 -22.88 -32.33 -6.84
CA SER A 222 -21.98 -32.26 -7.99
C SER A 222 -20.89 -33.32 -7.85
N SER A 223 -20.65 -34.06 -8.93
CA SER A 223 -19.51 -34.99 -9.04
C SER A 223 -18.23 -34.30 -9.52
N LYS A 224 -18.29 -32.99 -9.79
CA LYS A 224 -17.15 -32.17 -10.19
C LYS A 224 -16.80 -31.22 -9.06
N SER A 225 -15.52 -31.15 -8.72
CA SER A 225 -14.99 -30.11 -7.83
C SER A 225 -15.21 -28.73 -8.46
N LEU A 226 -15.37 -27.72 -7.60
CA LEU A 226 -15.69 -26.37 -8.01
C LEU A 226 -14.43 -25.51 -8.12
N GLN A 227 -14.37 -24.71 -9.18
CA GLN A 227 -13.31 -23.72 -9.37
C GLN A 227 -13.91 -22.32 -9.47
N LEU A 228 -13.14 -21.32 -9.04
CA LEU A 228 -13.55 -19.93 -9.14
C LEU A 228 -13.87 -19.56 -10.59
N GLY A 229 -14.98 -18.85 -10.80
CA GLY A 229 -15.46 -18.43 -12.11
C GLY A 229 -16.20 -19.51 -12.91
N THR A 230 -16.23 -20.76 -12.45
CA THR A 230 -16.99 -21.82 -13.14
C THR A 230 -18.49 -21.63 -12.94
N ALA A 231 -19.26 -21.91 -14.00
CA ALA A 231 -20.71 -21.89 -13.97
C ALA A 231 -21.26 -23.31 -13.88
N ILE A 232 -22.22 -23.51 -12.99
CA ILE A 232 -22.90 -24.79 -12.77
C ILE A 232 -24.37 -24.60 -13.15
N SER A 233 -24.88 -25.50 -13.98
CA SER A 233 -26.31 -25.55 -14.23
C SER A 233 -26.99 -26.43 -13.17
N PRO A 234 -28.12 -26.00 -12.56
CA PRO A 234 -28.87 -26.82 -11.61
C PRO A 234 -29.25 -28.20 -12.16
N SER A 235 -29.51 -28.29 -13.47
CA SER A 235 -29.87 -29.55 -14.14
C SER A 235 -28.72 -30.55 -14.23
N SER A 236 -27.47 -30.09 -14.09
CA SER A 236 -26.28 -30.95 -14.05
C SER A 236 -26.05 -31.58 -12.68
N LEU A 237 -26.76 -31.12 -11.65
CA LEU A 237 -26.62 -31.62 -10.29
C LEU A 237 -27.46 -32.88 -10.10
N LYS A 238 -26.84 -33.90 -9.49
CA LYS A 238 -27.49 -35.16 -9.17
C LYS A 238 -28.36 -35.01 -7.93
N ASN A 239 -29.33 -35.90 -7.79
CA ASN A 239 -30.16 -36.07 -6.59
C ASN A 239 -30.96 -34.82 -6.18
N ALA A 240 -31.10 -33.81 -7.05
CA ALA A 240 -31.94 -32.64 -6.79
C ALA A 240 -33.41 -33.02 -6.48
N LYS A 241 -33.88 -34.15 -7.04
CA LYS A 241 -35.23 -34.68 -6.80
C LYS A 241 -35.38 -35.45 -5.48
N GLU A 242 -34.28 -35.90 -4.86
CA GLU A 242 -34.33 -36.70 -3.63
C GLU A 242 -34.55 -35.85 -2.37
N LYS A 243 -34.48 -34.52 -2.50
CA LYS A 243 -34.74 -33.55 -1.44
C LYS A 243 -33.92 -33.82 -0.17
N ARG A 244 -32.59 -33.75 -0.27
CA ARG A 244 -31.71 -34.00 0.87
C ARG A 244 -31.51 -32.73 1.70
N ALA A 245 -31.60 -32.84 3.02
CA ALA A 245 -31.24 -31.78 3.96
C ALA A 245 -30.04 -32.25 4.77
N TYR A 246 -28.89 -31.60 4.59
CA TYR A 246 -27.67 -31.88 5.34
C TYR A 246 -27.60 -30.99 6.59
N SER A 247 -26.96 -31.48 7.64
CA SER A 247 -26.69 -30.71 8.87
C SER A 247 -25.45 -29.82 8.70
N LEU A 248 -25.54 -28.87 7.77
CA LEU A 248 -24.49 -27.93 7.40
C LEU A 248 -25.10 -26.56 7.13
N GLY A 249 -24.35 -25.53 7.47
CA GLY A 249 -24.67 -24.16 7.14
C GLY A 249 -23.48 -23.25 7.34
N VAL A 250 -23.68 -21.98 7.05
CA VAL A 250 -22.70 -20.92 7.26
C VAL A 250 -23.26 -19.87 8.21
N PHE A 251 -22.37 -19.25 8.96
CA PHE A 251 -22.71 -18.12 9.82
C PHE A 251 -22.24 -16.81 9.18
N ALA A 252 -23.10 -15.81 9.27
CA ALA A 252 -22.97 -14.54 8.59
C ALA A 252 -23.39 -13.37 9.47
N ILE A 253 -22.93 -12.18 9.11
CA ILE A 253 -23.54 -10.92 9.54
C ILE A 253 -24.37 -10.42 8.37
N LEU A 254 -25.69 -10.56 8.44
CA LEU A 254 -26.59 -10.07 7.41
C LEU A 254 -27.01 -8.63 7.71
N LYS A 255 -27.23 -7.84 6.66
CA LYS A 255 -27.66 -6.45 6.72
C LYS A 255 -29.10 -6.35 6.20
#